data_AF-A0A4R9FZU0-F1
#
_entry.id   AF-A0A4R9FZU0-F1
#
_cell.length_a   1.000
_cell.length_b   1.000
_cell.length_c   1.000
_cell.angle_alpha   90.00
_cell.angle_beta   90.00
_cell.angle_gamma   90.00
#
_symmetry.space_group_name_H-M   'P 1'
#
loop_
_entity.id
_entity.type
_entity.pdbx_description
1 polymer ?
#
loop_
_entity_poly.entity_id
_entity_poly.type
_entity_poly.pdbx_seq_one_letter_code
_entity_poly.pdbx_strand_id
1 'polypeptide(L)'
;MQELLLKKISKMNRLLILGVGLLFVSVYFLPIWHISLAAPQYPEGLGMKIWIDKITGSSTYDLQNINLLNHYIGMHEIVSESVPELLFMPYVLGFLIFGAFVTFIHPRVYLIVLGILNIVILGILGMYDFWRWEYNYGHNLNPEAPIVVPGMAYQPPLLGCKEMLNITACSFPSWGGIILFLSLGILIWVIWDERRRVYVPK
;
A
#
# COMPACT_ATOMS: atom_id res chain seq x y z
N MET A 1 -25.74 7.06 19.04
CA MET A 1 -24.38 7.12 18.45
C MET A 1 -23.37 7.69 19.43
N GLN A 2 -23.66 8.83 20.09
CA GLN A 2 -22.76 9.43 21.09
C GLN A 2 -22.41 8.49 22.26
N GLU A 3 -23.38 7.74 22.79
CA GLU A 3 -23.14 6.75 23.86
C GLU A 3 -22.14 5.66 23.46
N LEU A 4 -22.20 5.21 22.20
CA LEU A 4 -21.27 4.21 21.68
C LEU A 4 -19.85 4.77 21.56
N LEU A 5 -19.71 6.00 21.04
CA LEU A 5 -18.40 6.63 20.83
C LEU A 5 -17.64 6.86 22.14
N LEU A 6 -18.35 7.23 23.21
CA LEU A 6 -17.77 7.46 24.53
C LEU A 6 -17.59 6.16 25.33
N LYS A 7 -18.07 5.01 24.85
CA LYS A 7 -17.97 3.74 25.56
C LYS A 7 -16.51 3.32 25.77
N LYS A 8 -16.22 2.74 26.95
CA LYS A 8 -14.94 2.08 27.23
C LYS A 8 -14.90 0.70 26.57
N ILE A 9 -13.80 0.41 25.87
CA ILE A 9 -13.60 -0.85 25.13
C ILE A 9 -13.37 -2.01 26.11
N SER A 10 -13.83 -3.21 25.74
CA SER A 10 -13.58 -4.44 26.49
C SER A 10 -12.10 -4.83 26.51
N LYS A 11 -11.68 -5.62 27.51
CA LYS A 11 -10.27 -6.04 27.65
C LYS A 11 -9.75 -6.81 26.43
N MET A 12 -10.58 -7.69 25.86
CA MET A 12 -10.20 -8.49 24.68
C MET A 12 -9.98 -7.59 23.46
N ASN A 13 -10.94 -6.71 23.17
CA ASN A 13 -10.84 -5.79 22.03
C ASN A 13 -9.70 -4.78 22.18
N ARG A 14 -9.40 -4.37 23.42
CA ARG A 14 -8.21 -3.57 23.73
C ARG A 14 -6.91 -4.29 23.34
N LEU A 15 -6.79 -5.59 23.60
CA LEU A 15 -5.62 -6.38 23.19
C LEU A 15 -5.56 -6.55 21.66
N LEU A 16 -6.69 -6.71 20.99
CA LEU A 16 -6.73 -6.77 19.52
C LEU A 16 -6.24 -5.48 18.87
N ILE A 17 -6.59 -4.32 19.43
CA ILE A 17 -6.09 -3.02 18.93
C ILE A 17 -4.57 -2.91 19.11
N LEU A 18 -4.03 -3.38 20.24
CA LEU A 18 -2.58 -3.46 20.41
C LEU A 18 -1.95 -4.41 19.38
N GLY A 19 -2.60 -5.55 19.11
CA GLY A 19 -2.21 -6.48 18.05
C GLY A 19 -2.16 -5.81 16.67
N VAL A 20 -3.12 -4.95 16.34
CA VAL A 20 -3.09 -4.14 15.10
C VAL A 20 -1.87 -3.22 15.06
N GLY A 21 -1.55 -2.55 16.18
CA GLY A 21 -0.32 -1.75 16.27
C GLY A 21 0.95 -2.57 16.02
N LEU A 22 1.03 -3.79 16.55
CA LEU A 22 2.16 -4.71 16.32
C LEU A 22 2.21 -5.21 14.88
N LEU A 23 1.06 -5.48 14.26
CA LEU A 23 0.97 -5.84 12.84
C LEU A 23 1.53 -4.71 11.96
N PHE A 24 1.23 -3.44 12.27
CA PHE A 24 1.82 -2.32 11.55
C PHE A 24 3.35 -2.24 11.69
N VAL A 25 3.94 -2.63 12.82
CA VAL A 25 5.41 -2.70 12.94
C VAL A 25 6.01 -3.66 11.91
N SER A 26 5.34 -4.77 11.61
CA SER A 26 5.85 -5.73 10.60
C SER A 26 5.89 -5.16 9.18
N VAL A 27 5.08 -4.13 8.87
CA VAL A 27 5.04 -3.49 7.54
C VAL A 27 6.34 -2.73 7.23
N TYR A 28 7.14 -2.36 8.23
CA TYR A 28 8.50 -1.82 7.99
C TYR A 28 9.46 -2.84 7.36
N PHE A 29 9.15 -4.13 7.48
CA PHE A 29 10.01 -5.23 7.04
C PHE A 29 9.38 -6.05 5.92
N LEU A 30 8.26 -5.61 5.38
CA LEU A 30 7.52 -6.31 4.33
C LEU A 30 7.16 -5.33 3.22
N PRO A 31 7.28 -5.74 1.94
CA PRO A 31 6.81 -4.92 0.85
C PRO A 31 5.30 -4.74 0.95
N ILE A 32 4.82 -3.53 0.64
CA ILE A 32 3.40 -3.22 0.60
C ILE A 32 2.77 -3.61 -0.73
N TRP A 33 3.56 -3.58 -1.81
CA TRP A 33 3.10 -3.89 -3.15
C TRP A 33 4.15 -4.67 -3.94
N HIS A 34 3.69 -5.45 -4.91
CA HIS A 34 4.54 -6.20 -5.82
C HIS A 34 4.06 -6.03 -7.25
N ILE A 35 5.00 -5.76 -8.15
CA ILE A 35 4.76 -5.69 -9.59
C ILE A 35 5.66 -6.73 -10.26
N SER A 36 5.09 -7.56 -11.12
CA SER A 36 5.83 -8.54 -11.93
C SER A 36 5.67 -8.23 -13.40
N LEU A 37 6.74 -8.37 -14.16
CA LEU A 37 6.78 -8.22 -15.61
C LEU A 37 7.18 -9.55 -16.25
N ALA A 38 6.37 -10.04 -17.18
CA ALA A 38 6.74 -11.13 -18.07
C ALA A 38 7.10 -10.55 -19.44
N ALA A 39 8.33 -10.78 -19.89
CA ALA A 39 8.83 -10.31 -21.17
C ALA A 39 9.56 -11.46 -21.89
N PRO A 40 9.47 -11.59 -23.22
CA PRO A 40 10.14 -12.66 -23.97
C PRO A 40 11.66 -12.72 -23.75
N GLN A 41 12.29 -11.59 -23.46
CA GLN A 41 13.73 -11.47 -23.23
C GLN A 41 14.17 -11.94 -21.84
N TYR A 42 13.23 -12.03 -20.90
CA TYR A 42 13.45 -12.43 -19.50
C TYR A 42 12.51 -13.59 -19.16
N PRO A 43 12.81 -14.83 -19.63
CA PRO A 43 11.94 -15.99 -19.45
C PRO A 43 11.70 -16.35 -17.97
N GLU A 44 12.62 -15.98 -17.09
CA GLU A 44 12.50 -16.08 -15.63
C GLU A 44 11.52 -15.07 -15.01
N GLY A 45 11.14 -14.04 -15.78
CA GLY A 45 10.35 -12.90 -15.34
C GLY A 45 11.17 -11.87 -14.56
N LEU A 46 10.66 -10.65 -14.51
CA LEU A 46 11.20 -9.57 -13.69
C LEU A 46 10.18 -9.19 -12.63
N GLY A 47 10.63 -8.61 -11.53
CA GLY A 47 9.70 -7.98 -10.60
C GLY A 47 10.32 -6.86 -9.80
N MET A 48 9.46 -6.03 -9.24
CA MET A 48 9.80 -5.01 -8.26
C MET A 48 8.89 -5.10 -7.05
N LYS A 49 9.40 -4.62 -5.93
CA LYS A 49 8.73 -4.57 -4.64
C LYS A 49 8.72 -3.11 -4.18
N ILE A 50 7.54 -2.63 -3.83
CA ILE A 50 7.35 -1.31 -3.24
C ILE A 50 7.26 -1.54 -1.73
N TRP A 51 8.15 -0.89 -1.00
CA TRP A 51 8.20 -0.86 0.46
C TRP A 51 7.70 0.51 0.92
N ILE A 52 7.51 0.68 2.22
CA ILE A 52 7.10 1.98 2.75
C ILE A 52 8.19 3.06 2.67
N ASP A 53 9.45 2.68 2.45
CA ASP A 53 10.63 3.57 2.46
C ASP A 53 11.45 3.52 1.16
N LYS A 54 11.17 2.57 0.25
CA LYS A 54 12.00 2.32 -0.94
C LYS A 54 11.29 1.46 -1.97
N ILE A 55 11.88 1.40 -3.16
CA ILE A 55 11.54 0.46 -4.23
C ILE A 55 12.77 -0.43 -4.48
N THR A 56 12.57 -1.74 -4.59
CA THR A 56 13.65 -2.70 -4.90
C THR A 56 13.25 -3.64 -6.02
N GLY A 57 14.25 -4.27 -6.66
CA GLY A 57 14.01 -5.45 -7.48
C GLY A 57 13.49 -6.62 -6.65
N SER A 58 12.81 -7.58 -7.29
CA SER A 58 12.46 -8.85 -6.67
C SER A 58 13.66 -9.76 -6.55
N SER A 59 14.53 -9.72 -7.56
CA SER A 59 15.88 -10.28 -7.59
C SER A 59 16.94 -9.17 -7.79
N THR A 60 18.23 -9.52 -7.65
CA THR A 60 19.38 -8.60 -7.59
C THR A 60 19.44 -7.57 -8.72
N TYR A 61 19.08 -7.97 -9.95
CA TYR A 61 19.20 -7.12 -11.14
C TYR A 61 17.86 -6.70 -11.73
N ASP A 62 16.73 -7.09 -11.12
CA ASP A 62 15.41 -6.90 -11.73
C ASP A 62 15.09 -5.42 -11.92
N LEU A 63 15.33 -4.57 -10.91
CA LEU A 63 15.02 -3.14 -11.02
C LEU A 63 15.85 -2.46 -12.13
N GLN A 64 17.10 -2.88 -12.30
CA GLN A 64 17.98 -2.36 -13.34
C GLN A 64 17.51 -2.82 -14.73
N ASN A 65 17.12 -4.09 -14.86
CA ASN A 65 16.55 -4.64 -16.09
C ASN A 65 15.21 -3.98 -16.44
N ILE A 66 14.36 -3.71 -15.45
CA ILE A 66 13.12 -2.96 -15.63
C ILE A 66 13.41 -1.55 -16.12
N ASN A 67 14.36 -0.85 -15.51
CA ASN A 67 14.77 0.49 -15.94
C ASN A 67 15.37 0.51 -17.35
N LEU A 68 16.12 -0.54 -17.72
CA LEU A 68 16.61 -0.72 -19.08
C LEU A 68 15.45 -0.88 -20.08
N LEU A 69 14.43 -1.69 -19.75
CA LEU A 69 13.22 -1.81 -20.57
C LEU A 69 12.48 -0.47 -20.68
N ASN A 70 12.31 0.24 -19.57
CA ASN A 70 11.67 1.56 -19.54
C ASN A 70 12.37 2.56 -20.45
N HIS A 71 13.70 2.58 -20.45
CA HIS A 71 14.50 3.44 -21.31
C HIS A 71 14.19 3.24 -22.80
N TYR A 72 13.99 1.99 -23.25
CA TYR A 72 13.68 1.70 -24.65
C TYR A 72 12.33 2.26 -25.10
N ILE A 73 11.34 2.29 -24.22
CA ILE A 73 9.97 2.77 -24.51
C ILE A 73 9.71 4.20 -24.02
N GLY A 74 10.75 4.88 -23.54
CA GLY A 74 10.70 6.27 -23.10
C GLY A 74 10.07 6.51 -21.73
N MET A 75 9.82 5.47 -20.94
CA MET A 75 9.38 5.62 -19.56
C MET A 75 10.52 6.14 -18.68
N HIS A 76 10.18 6.90 -17.63
CA HIS A 76 11.16 7.37 -16.66
C HIS A 76 11.82 6.21 -15.89
N GLU A 77 13.05 6.45 -15.45
CA GLU A 77 13.76 5.51 -14.58
C GLU A 77 13.08 5.44 -13.20
N ILE A 78 12.84 4.23 -12.71
CA ILE A 78 12.30 3.99 -11.37
C ILE A 78 13.46 4.00 -10.38
N VAL A 79 13.57 5.08 -9.62
CA VAL A 79 14.51 5.23 -8.50
C VAL A 79 13.77 5.71 -7.27
N SER A 80 14.14 5.21 -6.08
CA SER A 80 13.41 5.51 -4.84
C SER A 80 13.40 7.00 -4.52
N GLU A 81 14.49 7.68 -4.84
CA GLU A 81 14.71 9.11 -4.60
C GLU A 81 13.79 10.00 -5.44
N SER A 82 13.25 9.48 -6.54
CA SER A 82 12.29 10.20 -7.39
C SER A 82 10.89 10.24 -6.80
N VAL A 83 10.58 9.45 -5.76
CA VAL A 83 9.26 9.32 -5.14
C VAL A 83 9.30 9.95 -3.73
N PRO A 84 8.95 11.25 -3.57
CA PRO A 84 9.05 11.94 -2.30
C PRO A 84 8.20 11.31 -1.19
N GLU A 85 7.13 10.62 -1.54
CA GLU A 85 6.22 9.96 -0.61
C GLU A 85 6.94 8.90 0.24
N LEU A 86 7.92 8.21 -0.32
CA LEU A 86 8.72 7.21 0.39
C LEU A 86 9.55 7.81 1.54
N LEU A 87 9.84 9.10 1.51
CA LEU A 87 10.56 9.79 2.57
C LEU A 87 9.71 9.96 3.83
N PHE A 88 8.37 10.03 3.70
CA PHE A 88 7.49 10.31 4.83
C PHE A 88 6.47 9.22 5.15
N MET A 89 6.22 8.27 4.25
CA MET A 89 5.39 7.10 4.50
C MET A 89 5.77 6.32 5.78
N PRO A 90 7.05 6.16 6.16
CA PRO A 90 7.40 5.53 7.43
C PRO A 90 6.84 6.28 8.63
N TYR A 91 6.90 7.62 8.65
CA TYR A 91 6.32 8.42 9.74
C TYR A 91 4.79 8.35 9.77
N VAL A 92 4.14 8.24 8.61
CA VAL A 92 2.68 8.02 8.52
C VAL A 92 2.30 6.69 9.18
N LEU A 93 3.04 5.63 8.90
CA LEU A 93 2.82 4.33 9.56
C LEU A 93 3.14 4.41 11.06
N GLY A 94 4.20 5.14 11.45
CA GLY A 94 4.52 5.44 12.85
C GLY A 94 3.38 6.16 13.58
N PHE A 95 2.72 7.12 12.93
CA PHE A 95 1.54 7.80 13.45
C PHE A 95 0.37 6.84 13.68
N LEU A 96 0.14 5.88 12.78
CA LEU A 96 -0.91 4.86 12.96
C LEU A 96 -0.59 3.91 14.14
N ILE A 97 0.67 3.49 14.28
CA ILE A 97 1.14 2.69 15.43
C ILE A 97 0.94 3.46 16.73
N PHE A 98 1.33 4.74 16.76
CA PHE A 98 1.12 5.60 17.90
C PHE A 98 -0.37 5.73 18.25
N GLY A 99 -1.24 5.91 17.25
CA GLY A 99 -2.69 5.93 17.44
C GLY A 99 -3.24 4.64 18.06
N ALA A 100 -2.75 3.47 17.63
CA ALA A 100 -3.11 2.19 18.23
C ALA A 100 -2.66 2.11 19.71
N PHE A 101 -1.46 2.59 20.03
CA PHE A 101 -0.95 2.63 21.40
C PHE A 101 -1.74 3.60 22.30
N VAL A 102 -2.07 4.80 21.80
CA VAL A 102 -2.92 5.76 22.51
C VAL A 102 -4.30 5.16 22.78
N THR A 103 -4.88 4.47 21.80
CA THR A 103 -6.15 3.75 21.96
C THR A 103 -6.04 2.64 22.99
N PHE A 104 -4.90 1.94 23.05
CA PHE A 104 -4.65 0.96 24.10
C PHE A 104 -4.60 1.61 25.49
N ILE A 105 -3.96 2.77 25.69
CA ILE A 105 -3.91 3.45 27.00
C ILE A 105 -5.26 4.06 27.37
N HIS A 106 -5.94 4.68 26.40
CA HIS A 106 -7.22 5.37 26.57
C HIS A 106 -8.33 4.66 25.77
N PRO A 107 -8.82 3.48 26.21
CA PRO A 107 -9.63 2.60 25.38
C PRO A 107 -11.06 3.10 25.18
N ARG A 108 -11.26 4.04 24.25
CA ARG A 108 -12.55 4.61 23.87
C ARG A 108 -12.85 4.33 22.40
N VAL A 109 -14.11 4.03 22.10
CA VAL A 109 -14.55 3.65 20.74
C VAL A 109 -14.26 4.75 19.71
N TYR A 110 -14.36 6.03 20.07
CA TYR A 110 -14.06 7.13 19.13
C TYR A 110 -12.62 7.10 18.59
N LEU A 111 -11.65 6.59 19.37
CA LEU A 111 -10.27 6.45 18.90
C LEU A 111 -10.09 5.31 17.90
N ILE A 112 -10.89 4.25 18.02
CA ILE A 112 -10.95 3.19 17.00
C ILE A 112 -11.52 3.77 15.70
N VAL A 113 -12.61 4.53 15.80
CA VAL A 113 -13.22 5.21 14.64
C VAL A 113 -12.22 6.15 13.98
N LEU A 114 -11.49 6.94 14.78
CA LEU A 114 -10.41 7.81 14.28
C LEU A 114 -9.32 7.00 13.57
N GLY A 115 -8.90 5.87 14.14
CA GLY A 115 -7.93 4.95 13.51
C GLY A 115 -8.42 4.41 12.17
N ILE A 116 -9.68 3.96 12.09
CA ILE A 116 -10.31 3.50 10.84
C ILE A 116 -10.33 4.63 9.81
N LEU A 117 -10.76 5.84 10.19
CA LEU A 117 -10.80 6.98 9.29
C LEU A 117 -9.40 7.32 8.75
N ASN A 118 -8.39 7.35 9.62
CA ASN A 118 -7.02 7.60 9.19
C ASN A 118 -6.55 6.53 8.20
N ILE A 119 -6.76 5.24 8.47
CA ILE A 119 -6.36 4.15 7.56
C ILE A 119 -7.07 4.28 6.20
N VAL A 120 -8.38 4.55 6.20
CA VAL A 120 -9.17 4.68 4.96
C VAL A 120 -8.72 5.91 4.15
N ILE A 121 -8.56 7.06 4.79
CA ILE A 121 -8.13 8.30 4.11
C ILE A 121 -6.72 8.12 3.54
N LEU A 122 -5.78 7.63 4.34
CA LEU A 122 -4.40 7.41 3.91
C LEU A 122 -4.32 6.33 2.81
N GLY A 123 -5.14 5.28 2.90
CA GLY A 123 -5.26 4.27 1.86
C GLY A 123 -5.74 4.84 0.54
N ILE A 124 -6.81 5.65 0.55
CA ILE A 124 -7.33 6.31 -0.65
C ILE A 124 -6.27 7.25 -1.25
N LEU A 125 -5.62 8.08 -0.41
CA LEU A 125 -4.57 8.99 -0.87
C LEU A 125 -3.37 8.24 -1.47
N GLY A 126 -2.94 7.14 -0.82
CA GLY A 126 -1.84 6.31 -1.32
C GLY A 126 -2.19 5.62 -2.64
N MET A 127 -3.41 5.09 -2.80
CA MET A 127 -3.83 4.47 -4.06
C MET A 127 -3.99 5.50 -5.19
N TYR A 128 -4.47 6.71 -4.88
CA TYR A 128 -4.55 7.81 -5.84
C TYR A 128 -3.16 8.27 -6.28
N ASP A 129 -2.24 8.43 -5.34
CA ASP A 129 -0.86 8.82 -5.65
C ASP A 129 -0.15 7.75 -6.47
N PHE A 130 -0.32 6.47 -6.13
CA PHE A 130 0.23 5.37 -6.90
C PHE A 130 -0.34 5.36 -8.34
N TRP A 131 -1.65 5.49 -8.51
CA TRP A 131 -2.26 5.63 -9.85
C TRP A 131 -1.69 6.82 -10.63
N ARG A 132 -1.46 7.97 -9.96
CA ARG A 132 -0.86 9.15 -10.57
C ARG A 132 0.58 8.86 -11.05
N TRP A 133 1.38 8.13 -10.27
CA TRP A 133 2.72 7.70 -10.70
C TRP A 133 2.66 6.80 -11.93
N GLU A 134 1.79 5.80 -11.93
CA GLU A 134 1.59 4.91 -13.09
C GLU A 134 1.17 5.69 -14.35
N TYR A 135 0.25 6.63 -14.19
CA TYR A 135 -0.20 7.49 -15.27
C TYR A 135 0.96 8.35 -15.81
N ASN A 136 1.68 9.03 -14.93
CA ASN A 136 2.79 9.89 -15.31
C ASN A 136 3.90 9.12 -16.02
N TYR A 137 4.31 7.97 -15.49
CA TYR A 137 5.34 7.13 -16.10
C TYR A 137 4.87 6.54 -17.44
N GLY A 138 3.58 6.21 -17.56
CA GLY A 138 3.03 5.61 -18.76
C GLY A 138 2.69 6.58 -19.90
N HIS A 139 2.50 7.88 -19.62
CA HIS A 139 2.04 8.88 -20.59
C HIS A 139 3.05 10.00 -20.88
N ASN A 140 3.95 10.32 -19.95
CA ASN A 140 5.00 11.32 -20.18
C ASN A 140 6.25 10.64 -20.71
N LEU A 141 6.16 10.10 -21.93
CA LEU A 141 7.23 9.33 -22.55
C LEU A 141 8.23 10.24 -23.25
N ASN A 142 9.51 9.87 -23.22
CA ASN A 142 10.53 10.54 -24.01
C ASN A 142 10.29 10.31 -25.51
N PRO A 143 10.05 11.35 -26.33
CA PRO A 143 9.83 11.21 -27.77
C PRO A 143 11.07 10.77 -28.55
N GLU A 144 12.26 10.88 -27.95
CA GLU A 144 13.53 10.44 -28.53
C GLU A 144 13.90 9.00 -28.13
N ALA A 145 12.99 8.27 -27.48
CA ALA A 145 13.23 6.89 -27.09
C ALA A 145 13.44 5.98 -28.31
N PRO A 146 14.22 4.89 -28.18
CA PRO A 146 14.46 3.96 -29.28
C PRO A 146 13.20 3.34 -29.88
N ILE A 147 12.17 3.11 -29.07
CA ILE A 147 10.89 2.53 -29.48
C ILE A 147 9.79 3.54 -29.18
N VAL A 148 9.20 4.11 -30.24
CA VAL A 148 8.05 5.00 -30.15
C VAL A 148 6.93 4.42 -31.00
N VAL A 149 5.81 4.08 -30.38
CA VAL A 149 4.61 3.65 -31.09
C VAL A 149 3.57 4.77 -31.03
N PRO A 150 3.18 5.37 -32.18
CA PRO A 150 2.27 6.50 -32.19
C PRO A 150 0.95 6.19 -31.48
N GLY A 151 0.57 7.04 -30.51
CA GLY A 151 -0.69 6.94 -29.77
C GLY A 151 -0.72 5.85 -28.68
N MET A 152 0.39 5.17 -28.41
CA MET A 152 0.47 4.16 -27.34
C MET A 152 0.98 4.76 -26.04
N ALA A 153 0.41 4.30 -24.92
CA ALA A 153 0.85 4.60 -23.57
C ALA A 153 1.14 3.30 -22.82
N TYR A 154 2.12 3.32 -21.93
CA TYR A 154 2.64 2.15 -21.22
C TYR A 154 2.27 2.18 -19.73
N GLN A 155 1.08 2.71 -19.40
CA GLN A 155 0.62 2.73 -18.01
C GLN A 155 0.36 1.30 -17.52
N PRO A 156 1.10 0.83 -16.48
CA PRO A 156 0.83 -0.44 -15.83
C PRO A 156 -0.51 -0.40 -15.06
N PRO A 157 -1.09 -1.56 -14.71
CA PRO A 157 -2.33 -1.59 -13.95
C PRO A 157 -2.08 -1.33 -12.46
N LEU A 158 -2.91 -0.50 -11.84
CA LEU A 158 -2.90 -0.32 -10.38
C LEU A 158 -3.14 -1.64 -9.64
N LEU A 159 -4.03 -2.47 -10.18
CA LEU A 159 -4.37 -3.80 -9.68
C LEU A 159 -4.72 -4.72 -10.85
N GLY A 160 -4.20 -5.94 -10.83
CA GLY A 160 -4.45 -6.93 -11.88
C GLY A 160 -3.32 -6.98 -12.91
N CYS A 161 -3.61 -7.49 -14.10
CA CYS A 161 -2.63 -7.67 -15.17
C CYS A 161 -3.04 -6.94 -16.45
N LYS A 162 -2.05 -6.39 -17.16
CA LYS A 162 -2.24 -5.70 -18.43
C LYS A 162 -1.04 -5.96 -19.34
N GLU A 163 -1.33 -6.21 -20.61
CA GLU A 163 -0.32 -6.35 -21.65
C GLU A 163 0.04 -4.98 -22.24
N MET A 164 1.33 -4.74 -22.42
CA MET A 164 1.93 -3.52 -22.96
C MET A 164 2.98 -3.94 -23.98
N LEU A 165 2.67 -3.80 -25.27
CA LEU A 165 3.43 -4.43 -26.37
C LEU A 165 3.51 -5.95 -26.19
N ASN A 166 4.71 -6.47 -25.95
CA ASN A 166 4.98 -7.88 -25.69
C ASN A 166 5.32 -8.15 -24.21
N ILE A 167 5.07 -7.18 -23.32
CA ILE A 167 5.33 -7.30 -21.88
C ILE A 167 3.99 -7.38 -21.16
N THR A 168 3.81 -8.40 -20.32
CA THR A 168 2.66 -8.45 -19.40
C THR A 168 3.09 -7.96 -18.03
N ALA A 169 2.47 -6.87 -17.56
CA ALA A 169 2.67 -6.35 -16.21
C ALA A 169 1.51 -6.75 -15.31
N CYS A 170 1.81 -7.31 -14.15
CA CYS A 170 0.84 -7.64 -13.11
C CYS A 170 1.19 -6.90 -11.81
N SER A 171 0.19 -6.39 -11.12
CA SER A 171 0.33 -5.51 -9.95
C SER A 171 -0.62 -5.95 -8.85
N PHE A 172 -0.08 -6.27 -7.66
CA PHE A 172 -0.85 -6.79 -6.54
C PHE A 172 -0.31 -6.35 -5.18
N PRO A 173 -1.18 -6.24 -4.15
CA PRO A 173 -0.74 -6.07 -2.77
C PRO A 173 0.20 -7.20 -2.38
N SER A 174 1.29 -6.84 -1.73
CA SER A 174 2.18 -7.82 -1.09
C SER A 174 1.83 -7.97 0.39
N TRP A 175 2.64 -8.69 1.15
CA TRP A 175 2.33 -9.04 2.55
C TRP A 175 2.08 -7.82 3.44
N GLY A 176 2.84 -6.74 3.27
CA GLY A 176 2.60 -5.48 3.99
C GLY A 176 1.24 -4.88 3.67
N GLY A 177 0.84 -4.88 2.39
CA GLY A 177 -0.48 -4.40 1.96
C GLY A 177 -1.62 -5.26 2.51
N ILE A 178 -1.46 -6.59 2.46
CA ILE A 178 -2.44 -7.54 3.04
C ILE A 178 -2.62 -7.30 4.55
N ILE A 179 -1.53 -7.03 5.28
CA ILE A 179 -1.58 -6.72 6.71
C ILE A 179 -2.36 -5.42 6.98
N LEU A 180 -2.21 -4.39 6.13
CA LEU A 180 -3.00 -3.16 6.25
C LEU A 180 -4.49 -3.41 6.05
N PHE A 181 -4.88 -4.19 5.04
CA PHE A 181 -6.28 -4.57 4.81
C PHE A 181 -6.86 -5.42 5.95
N LEU A 182 -6.10 -6.41 6.42
CA LEU A 182 -6.51 -7.25 7.55
C LEU A 182 -6.70 -6.42 8.82
N SER A 183 -5.80 -5.48 9.08
CA SER A 183 -5.87 -4.58 10.24
C SER A 183 -7.14 -3.72 10.21
N LEU A 184 -7.51 -3.18 9.04
CA LEU A 184 -8.78 -2.48 8.87
C LEU A 184 -9.98 -3.38 9.18
N GLY A 185 -9.97 -4.63 8.69
CA GLY A 185 -10.99 -5.63 8.98
C GLY A 185 -11.13 -5.94 10.48
N ILE A 186 -10.01 -6.08 11.19
CA ILE A 186 -9.98 -6.28 12.65
C ILE A 186 -10.63 -5.08 13.37
N LEU A 187 -10.27 -3.85 13.02
CA LEU A 187 -10.84 -2.66 13.65
C LEU A 187 -12.35 -2.53 13.40
N ILE A 188 -12.82 -2.82 12.19
CA ILE A 188 -14.26 -2.85 11.85
C ILE A 188 -14.97 -3.91 12.68
N TRP A 189 -14.40 -5.11 12.79
CA TRP A 189 -14.95 -6.18 13.61
C TRP A 189 -15.03 -5.77 15.09
N VAL A 190 -14.01 -5.08 15.62
CA VAL A 190 -14.03 -4.57 17.01
C VAL A 190 -15.16 -3.56 17.21
N ILE A 191 -15.39 -2.63 16.27
CA ILE A 191 -16.53 -1.69 16.36
C ILE A 191 -17.86 -2.46 16.40
N TRP A 192 -18.01 -3.45 15.54
CA TRP A 192 -19.22 -4.28 15.49
C TRP A 192 -19.42 -5.06 16.79
N ASP A 193 -18.38 -5.67 17.35
CA ASP A 193 -18.43 -6.40 18.62
C ASP A 193 -18.77 -5.47 19.80
N GLU A 194 -18.13 -4.29 19.86
CA GLU A 194 -18.42 -3.30 20.90
C GLU A 194 -19.86 -2.77 20.80
N ARG A 195 -20.42 -2.64 19.59
CA ARG A 195 -21.83 -2.26 19.38
C ARG A 195 -22.78 -3.32 19.90
N ARG A 196 -22.53 -4.62 19.65
CA ARG A 196 -23.38 -5.70 20.17
C ARG A 196 -23.41 -5.74 21.70
N ARG A 197 -22.26 -5.48 22.34
CA ARG A 197 -22.13 -5.42 23.80
C ARG A 197 -22.86 -4.24 24.47
N VAL A 198 -23.37 -3.26 23.70
CA VAL A 198 -24.21 -2.18 24.27
C VAL A 198 -25.62 -2.69 24.58
N TYR A 199 -26.11 -3.68 23.85
CA TYR A 199 -27.51 -4.15 23.91
C TYR A 199 -27.68 -5.46 24.69
N VAL A 200 -26.63 -5.98 25.31
CA VAL A 200 -26.72 -7.14 26.20
C VAL A 200 -26.97 -6.62 27.61
N PRO A 201 -28.15 -6.89 28.23
CA PRO A 201 -28.40 -6.52 29.61
C PRO A 201 -27.36 -7.21 30.50
N LYS A 202 -26.83 -6.48 31.48
CA LYS A 202 -25.96 -7.06 32.52
C LYS A 202 -26.77 -7.96 33.45
#